data_AF-A0A3Q9UXJ2-F1
#
_entry.id   AF-A0A3Q9UXJ2-F1
#
_cell.length_a   1.000
_cell.length_b   1.000
_cell.length_c   1.000
_cell.angle_alpha   90.00
_cell.angle_beta   90.00
_cell.angle_gamma   90.00
#
_symmetry.space_group_name_H-M   'P 1'
#
loop_
_entity.id
_entity.type
_entity.pdbx_description
1 polymer ?
#
loop_
_entity_poly.entity_id
_entity_poly.type
_entity_poly.pdbx_seq_one_letter_code
_entity_poly.pdbx_strand_id
1 'polypeptide(L)'
;MPDARRDDARFEEKDGAERGVSRRAAVVAAAWTTPVVSAAVAAPGAAASAPAPVHQGPYVGLFLTAGPRAGEFEVEVRVAGSGPDGAPVTLLTDASVDITTNHDVETWWPGFVVDGPRAATIPIPAGTYTHVGEYVGKDGVLLNISIVRYPSGSRLSRTPAGEFSITATVTVGRVYPGADAVARRYIGFPTQTVTVVV
;
A
#
# COMPACT_ATOMS: atom_id res chain seq x y z
N MET A 1 -42.03 -19.24 -42.43
CA MET A 1 -42.92 -20.41 -42.58
C MET A 1 -43.69 -20.26 -43.87
N PRO A 2 -43.67 -21.26 -44.78
CA PRO A 2 -42.74 -22.39 -44.82
C PRO A 2 -41.33 -21.84 -45.21
N ASP A 3 -40.55 -22.20 -46.24
CA ASP A 3 -40.51 -23.25 -47.28
C ASP A 3 -39.04 -23.25 -47.81
N ALA A 4 -38.54 -24.09 -48.73
CA ALA A 4 -39.15 -25.15 -49.54
C ALA A 4 -38.20 -26.36 -49.68
N ARG A 5 -38.06 -26.92 -50.89
CA ARG A 5 -37.17 -28.04 -51.25
C ARG A 5 -36.45 -27.65 -52.56
N ARG A 6 -35.14 -27.88 -52.79
CA ARG A 6 -34.31 -29.10 -52.62
C ARG A 6 -34.67 -30.18 -53.65
N ASP A 7 -33.72 -30.53 -54.52
CA ASP A 7 -33.09 -31.88 -54.54
C ASP A 7 -31.97 -31.96 -55.59
N ASP A 8 -31.00 -32.85 -55.35
CA ASP A 8 -29.75 -32.97 -56.09
C ASP A 8 -29.78 -34.10 -57.15
N ALA A 9 -28.92 -34.00 -58.17
CA ALA A 9 -28.57 -35.12 -59.06
C ALA A 9 -27.07 -35.42 -58.89
N ARG A 10 -26.59 -36.58 -58.43
CA ARG A 10 -26.80 -38.02 -58.76
C ARG A 10 -25.61 -38.58 -59.56
N PHE A 11 -24.87 -39.49 -58.91
CA PHE A 11 -24.14 -40.63 -59.48
C PHE A 11 -22.85 -40.28 -60.28
N GLU A 12 -21.83 -41.16 -60.41
CA GLU A 12 -21.71 -42.57 -60.03
C GLU A 12 -20.28 -42.95 -59.55
N GLU A 13 -20.10 -44.19 -59.08
CA GLU A 13 -18.90 -44.76 -58.43
C GLU A 13 -18.24 -45.85 -59.30
N LYS A 14 -16.92 -46.11 -59.15
CA LYS A 14 -16.33 -47.40 -59.57
C LYS A 14 -14.98 -47.79 -58.93
N ASP A 15 -14.91 -49.04 -58.47
CA ASP A 15 -13.76 -49.74 -57.86
C ASP A 15 -12.62 -50.16 -58.82
N GLY A 16 -11.47 -50.58 -58.26
CA GLY A 16 -10.33 -51.06 -59.07
C GLY A 16 -9.14 -51.85 -58.47
N ALA A 17 -9.21 -52.53 -57.30
CA ALA A 17 -8.21 -53.53 -56.82
C ALA A 17 -6.74 -53.02 -56.57
N GLU A 18 -5.73 -53.74 -56.03
CA GLU A 18 -5.49 -55.18 -55.77
C GLU A 18 -4.94 -55.53 -54.36
N ARG A 19 -4.73 -56.84 -54.12
CA ARG A 19 -4.49 -57.57 -52.85
C ARG A 19 -3.02 -57.55 -52.36
N GLY A 20 -2.79 -57.80 -51.06
CA GLY A 20 -1.46 -58.19 -50.52
C GLY A 20 -1.47 -58.63 -49.04
N VAL A 21 -1.16 -59.90 -48.74
CA VAL A 21 -1.41 -60.53 -47.41
C VAL A 21 -0.26 -60.42 -46.40
N SER A 22 -0.63 -60.05 -45.17
CA SER A 22 -0.01 -60.18 -43.83
C SER A 22 1.18 -61.15 -43.61
N ARG A 23 2.12 -60.72 -42.74
CA ARG A 23 2.55 -61.45 -41.50
C ARG A 23 3.44 -60.60 -40.57
N ARG A 24 3.59 -61.05 -39.30
CA ARG A 24 4.22 -60.31 -38.17
C ARG A 24 5.76 -60.28 -38.22
N ALA A 25 6.35 -59.14 -37.82
CA ALA A 25 7.69 -59.03 -37.22
C ALA A 25 7.78 -57.77 -36.30
N ALA A 26 8.89 -57.61 -35.58
CA ALA A 26 9.16 -56.57 -34.55
C ALA A 26 8.84 -55.11 -35.00
N VAL A 27 8.37 -54.16 -34.19
CA VAL A 27 8.64 -53.78 -32.77
C VAL A 27 10.01 -53.08 -32.59
N VAL A 28 9.98 -51.85 -32.04
CA VAL A 28 11.10 -50.87 -31.89
C VAL A 28 11.63 -50.35 -33.25
N ALA A 29 11.96 -49.07 -33.46
CA ALA A 29 12.11 -47.92 -32.56
C ALA A 29 11.22 -46.72 -32.94
N ALA A 30 10.96 -45.84 -31.98
CA ALA A 30 10.21 -44.60 -32.20
C ALA A 30 11.14 -43.43 -32.57
N ALA A 31 10.67 -42.57 -33.48
CA ALA A 31 11.27 -41.28 -33.80
C ALA A 31 10.17 -40.20 -33.72
N TRP A 32 9.89 -39.71 -32.51
CA TRP A 32 8.88 -38.66 -32.29
C TRP A 32 9.44 -37.28 -32.65
N THR A 33 9.14 -36.81 -33.86
CA THR A 33 9.45 -35.44 -34.31
C THR A 33 8.23 -34.52 -34.17
N THR A 34 7.83 -34.22 -32.93
CA THR A 34 6.82 -33.19 -32.65
C THR A 34 7.39 -31.79 -32.86
N PRO A 35 6.89 -30.98 -33.81
CA PRO A 35 7.37 -29.61 -34.00
C PRO A 35 6.92 -28.70 -32.85
N VAL A 36 7.86 -27.99 -32.24
CA VAL A 36 7.57 -27.01 -31.19
C VAL A 36 7.14 -25.68 -31.80
N VAL A 37 5.87 -25.31 -31.64
CA VAL A 37 5.35 -23.99 -32.05
C VAL A 37 5.45 -23.01 -30.90
N SER A 38 6.55 -22.26 -30.83
CA SER A 38 6.79 -21.24 -29.81
C SER A 38 6.38 -19.83 -30.28
N ALA A 39 5.06 -19.57 -30.32
CA ALA A 39 4.51 -18.25 -30.60
C ALA A 39 4.50 -17.35 -29.35
N ALA A 40 5.69 -16.93 -28.89
CA ALA A 40 5.83 -16.01 -27.75
C ALA A 40 5.43 -14.57 -28.14
N VAL A 41 4.11 -14.29 -28.11
CA VAL A 41 3.60 -12.92 -28.29
C VAL A 41 3.99 -12.08 -27.06
N ALA A 42 5.04 -11.28 -27.20
CA ALA A 42 5.42 -10.31 -26.19
C ALA A 42 4.34 -9.22 -26.08
N ALA A 43 3.56 -9.23 -25.00
CA ALA A 43 2.56 -8.21 -24.71
C ALA A 43 3.23 -6.85 -24.44
N PRO A 44 3.00 -5.80 -25.25
CA PRO A 44 3.58 -4.48 -24.99
C PRO A 44 2.87 -3.79 -23.83
N GLY A 45 3.60 -2.99 -23.06
CA GLY A 45 2.99 -1.93 -22.24
C GLY A 45 2.63 -2.27 -20.79
N ALA A 46 2.97 -3.45 -20.27
CA ALA A 46 2.97 -3.70 -18.82
C ALA A 46 4.18 -3.02 -18.14
N ALA A 47 4.26 -1.68 -18.26
CA ALA A 47 5.28 -0.86 -17.62
C ALA A 47 4.99 -0.73 -16.12
N ALA A 48 5.19 -1.81 -15.38
CA ALA A 48 5.23 -1.77 -13.93
C ALA A 48 6.41 -0.88 -13.51
N SER A 49 6.11 0.34 -13.06
CA SER A 49 7.11 1.25 -12.49
C SER A 49 7.93 0.49 -11.46
N ALA A 50 9.25 0.50 -11.62
CA ALA A 50 10.15 -0.16 -10.68
C ALA A 50 9.82 0.30 -9.25
N PRO A 51 9.67 -0.62 -8.27
CA PRO A 51 9.30 -0.23 -6.91
C PRO A 51 10.24 0.86 -6.40
N ALA A 52 9.68 2.00 -6.02
CA ALA A 52 10.46 3.14 -5.56
C ALA A 52 11.42 2.66 -4.45
N PRO A 53 12.75 2.82 -4.61
CA PRO A 53 13.74 2.34 -3.65
C PRO A 53 13.31 2.60 -2.21
N VAL A 54 13.57 1.63 -1.32
CA VAL A 54 12.97 1.61 0.03
C VAL A 54 13.16 2.94 0.77
N HIS A 55 14.26 3.64 0.48
CA HIS A 55 14.74 4.90 1.03
C HIS A 55 14.03 6.18 0.51
N GLN A 56 13.17 6.09 -0.51
CA GLN A 56 12.52 7.24 -1.18
C GLN A 56 11.12 7.64 -0.66
N GLY A 57 10.48 6.81 0.16
CA GLY A 57 9.12 7.05 0.64
C GLY A 57 8.03 6.84 -0.44
N PRO A 58 6.88 7.55 -0.39
CA PRO A 58 6.47 8.43 0.69
C PRO A 58 6.36 7.65 2.01
N TYR A 59 6.68 8.32 3.11
CA TYR A 59 6.56 7.82 4.47
C TYR A 59 5.51 8.60 5.24
N VAL A 60 4.98 7.98 6.29
CA VAL A 60 4.17 8.59 7.35
C VAL A 60 4.97 8.51 8.65
N GLY A 61 4.89 9.56 9.46
CA GLY A 61 5.39 9.57 10.83
C GLY A 61 4.55 10.49 11.70
N LEU A 62 4.59 10.26 13.01
CA LEU A 62 3.84 11.03 14.00
C LEU A 62 4.76 11.62 15.07
N PHE A 63 4.32 12.73 15.65
CA PHE A 63 4.77 13.21 16.95
C PHE A 63 3.57 13.21 17.88
N LEU A 64 3.70 12.50 18.99
CA LEU A 64 2.75 12.52 20.11
C LEU A 64 3.43 13.26 21.27
N THR A 65 2.74 14.25 21.84
CA THR A 65 3.25 15.05 22.97
C THR A 65 2.18 15.21 24.05
N ALA A 66 2.61 15.30 25.31
CA ALA A 66 1.75 15.87 26.34
C ALA A 66 1.47 17.34 26.00
N GLY A 67 0.22 17.76 26.16
CA GLY A 67 -0.23 19.12 25.84
C GLY A 67 0.16 20.15 26.91
N PRO A 68 -0.17 21.43 26.68
CA PRO A 68 0.20 22.53 27.58
C PRO A 68 -0.57 22.56 28.91
N ARG A 69 -1.52 21.65 29.16
CA ARG A 69 -2.31 21.55 30.41
C ARG A 69 -2.55 20.11 30.84
N ALA A 70 -2.89 19.93 32.12
CA ALA A 70 -3.25 18.63 32.68
C ALA A 70 -4.39 17.94 31.92
N GLY A 71 -4.18 16.68 31.55
CA GLY A 71 -5.02 15.84 30.72
C GLY A 71 -4.95 16.10 29.21
N GLU A 72 -4.31 17.17 28.73
CA GLU A 72 -4.22 17.46 27.29
C GLU A 72 -3.06 16.67 26.63
N PHE A 73 -3.25 16.27 25.38
CA PHE A 73 -2.24 15.65 24.51
C PHE A 73 -2.44 16.08 23.06
N GLU A 74 -1.34 16.18 22.32
CA GLU A 74 -1.34 16.65 20.94
C GLU A 74 -0.73 15.60 20.02
N VAL A 75 -1.34 15.42 18.85
CA VAL A 75 -0.79 14.60 17.77
C VAL A 75 -0.53 15.46 16.54
N GLU A 76 0.70 15.45 16.07
CA GLU A 76 1.10 15.99 14.77
C GLU A 76 1.42 14.81 13.84
N VAL A 77 0.96 14.86 12.58
CA VAL A 77 1.22 13.84 11.57
C VAL A 77 1.91 14.45 10.37
N ARG A 78 3.05 13.88 9.99
CA ARG A 78 3.84 14.28 8.83
C ARG A 78 3.92 13.17 7.79
N VAL A 79 4.12 13.60 6.55
CA VAL A 79 4.60 12.74 5.47
C VAL A 79 5.93 13.26 4.95
N ALA A 80 6.76 12.36 4.42
CA ALA A 80 8.00 12.76 3.75
C ALA A 80 8.31 11.87 2.54
N GLY A 81 8.87 12.44 1.48
CA GLY A 81 9.17 11.71 0.25
C GLY A 81 10.26 12.37 -0.58
N SER A 82 11.00 11.58 -1.37
CA SER A 82 12.09 12.11 -2.18
C SER A 82 11.58 12.82 -3.42
N GLY A 83 12.18 13.96 -3.74
CA GLY A 83 11.90 14.72 -4.95
C GLY A 83 12.94 15.84 -5.14
N PRO A 84 12.72 16.73 -6.11
CA PRO A 84 13.41 18.01 -6.17
C PRO A 84 13.24 18.80 -4.86
N ASP A 85 14.14 19.75 -4.61
CA ASP A 85 14.03 20.67 -3.48
C ASP A 85 12.73 21.51 -3.57
N GLY A 86 12.10 21.77 -2.43
CA GLY A 86 10.79 22.45 -2.35
C GLY A 86 9.59 21.68 -2.93
N ALA A 87 9.75 20.42 -3.36
CA ALA A 87 8.67 19.68 -4.02
C ALA A 87 7.60 19.20 -3.02
N PRO A 88 6.30 19.23 -3.40
CA PRO A 88 5.24 18.73 -2.54
C PRO A 88 5.31 17.21 -2.38
N VAL A 89 4.89 16.71 -1.23
CA VAL A 89 4.92 15.27 -0.91
C VAL A 89 3.62 14.61 -1.35
N THR A 90 3.68 13.72 -2.32
CA THR A 90 2.51 12.93 -2.77
C THR A 90 2.44 11.59 -2.05
N LEU A 91 1.33 11.35 -1.36
CA LEU A 91 0.95 10.07 -0.77
C LEU A 91 0.02 9.32 -1.75
N LEU A 92 0.44 8.15 -2.24
CA LEU A 92 -0.24 7.42 -3.32
C LEU A 92 -1.44 6.57 -2.87
N THR A 93 -1.56 6.31 -1.57
CA THR A 93 -2.58 5.46 -0.96
C THR A 93 -2.93 6.00 0.42
N ASP A 94 -4.18 5.85 0.86
CA ASP A 94 -4.59 6.25 2.21
C ASP A 94 -3.71 5.62 3.28
N ALA A 95 -3.55 6.33 4.39
CA ALA A 95 -2.81 5.91 5.57
C ALA A 95 -3.64 6.17 6.85
N SER A 96 -3.22 5.59 7.97
CA SER A 96 -3.86 5.76 9.27
C SER A 96 -2.86 5.81 10.42
N VAL A 97 -3.19 6.61 11.43
CA VAL A 97 -2.53 6.57 12.75
C VAL A 97 -3.59 6.26 13.79
N ASP A 98 -3.43 5.14 14.49
CA ASP A 98 -4.37 4.71 15.52
C ASP A 98 -3.83 5.14 16.89
N ILE A 99 -4.70 5.74 17.69
CA ILE A 99 -4.42 6.23 19.04
C ILE A 99 -5.14 5.33 20.05
N THR A 100 -4.42 4.93 21.09
CA THR A 100 -4.97 4.19 22.25
C THR A 100 -4.54 4.85 23.55
N THR A 101 -5.45 4.91 24.52
CA THR A 101 -5.20 5.46 25.87
C THR A 101 -5.51 4.42 26.94
N ASN A 102 -4.80 4.46 28.07
CA ASN A 102 -5.17 3.64 29.23
C ASN A 102 -6.29 4.26 30.10
N HIS A 103 -6.75 5.47 29.76
CA HIS A 103 -7.80 6.23 30.46
C HIS A 103 -8.74 6.96 29.48
N ASP A 104 -9.98 7.23 29.89
CA ASP A 104 -11.04 7.74 29.02
C ASP A 104 -10.81 9.18 28.57
N VAL A 105 -11.13 9.50 27.31
CA VAL A 105 -10.95 10.81 26.68
C VAL A 105 -12.26 11.62 26.76
N GLU A 106 -12.23 12.74 27.49
CA GLU A 106 -13.35 13.70 27.64
C GLU A 106 -13.61 14.47 26.34
N THR A 107 -12.57 14.71 25.54
CA THR A 107 -12.68 15.44 24.26
C THR A 107 -11.61 14.99 23.27
N TRP A 108 -12.03 14.38 22.15
CA TRP A 108 -11.16 14.13 21.01
C TRP A 108 -11.10 15.36 20.08
N TRP A 109 -9.98 15.56 19.39
CA TRP A 109 -9.82 16.65 18.42
C TRP A 109 -10.75 16.48 17.19
N PRO A 110 -11.38 17.57 16.67
CA PRO A 110 -12.21 17.52 15.48
C PRO A 110 -11.51 16.89 14.26
N GLY A 111 -12.13 15.84 13.72
CA GLY A 111 -11.60 15.10 12.57
C GLY A 111 -10.60 14.00 12.93
N PHE A 112 -10.55 13.54 14.18
CA PHE A 112 -10.25 12.13 14.47
C PHE A 112 -11.55 11.31 14.31
N VAL A 113 -11.45 10.06 13.89
CA VAL A 113 -12.55 9.09 13.92
C VAL A 113 -12.53 8.42 15.29
N VAL A 114 -13.61 8.52 16.06
CA VAL A 114 -13.66 8.05 17.45
C VAL A 114 -14.20 6.62 17.49
N ASP A 115 -13.30 5.66 17.73
CA ASP A 115 -13.62 4.23 17.80
C ASP A 115 -14.11 3.81 19.20
N GLY A 116 -13.83 4.62 20.22
CA GLY A 116 -14.37 4.47 21.58
C GLY A 116 -13.87 5.55 22.54
N PRO A 117 -14.19 5.45 23.85
CA PRO A 117 -13.73 6.41 24.85
C PRO A 117 -12.20 6.37 25.06
N ARG A 118 -11.50 5.34 24.56
CA ARG A 118 -10.05 5.13 24.69
C ARG A 118 -9.32 4.85 23.38
N ALA A 119 -10.01 4.99 22.24
CA ALA A 119 -9.46 4.68 20.93
C ALA A 119 -9.97 5.67 19.88
N ALA A 120 -9.09 6.15 19.00
CA ALA A 120 -9.45 6.96 17.85
C ALA A 120 -8.41 6.82 16.72
N THR A 121 -8.91 6.83 15.49
CA THR A 121 -8.12 6.73 14.26
C THR A 121 -7.98 8.09 13.59
N ILE A 122 -6.77 8.48 13.19
CA ILE A 122 -6.51 9.62 12.29
C ILE A 122 -6.42 9.10 10.85
N PRO A 123 -7.42 9.34 9.99
CA PRO A 123 -7.31 9.07 8.56
C PRO A 123 -6.41 10.09 7.86
N ILE A 124 -5.61 9.61 6.91
CA ILE A 124 -4.61 10.36 6.13
C ILE A 124 -4.88 10.05 4.64
N PRO A 125 -5.73 10.83 3.94
CA PRO A 125 -6.15 10.50 2.58
C PRO A 125 -5.01 10.57 1.55
N ALA A 126 -5.04 9.73 0.52
CA ALA A 126 -4.17 9.84 -0.64
C ALA A 126 -4.28 11.24 -1.28
N GLY A 127 -3.16 11.82 -1.70
CA GLY A 127 -3.12 13.17 -2.23
C GLY A 127 -1.73 13.80 -2.25
N THR A 128 -1.67 15.06 -2.67
CA THR A 128 -0.43 15.86 -2.74
C THR A 128 -0.47 16.93 -1.66
N TYR A 129 0.54 16.94 -0.80
CA TYR A 129 0.64 17.85 0.35
C TYR A 129 1.76 18.89 0.17
N THR A 130 1.49 20.12 0.58
CA THR A 130 2.43 21.26 0.44
C THR A 130 3.72 21.01 1.23
N HIS A 131 4.87 21.29 0.59
CA HIS A 131 6.17 21.32 1.26
C HIS A 131 6.18 22.29 2.45
N VAL A 132 6.82 21.90 3.56
CA VAL A 132 7.06 22.77 4.73
C VAL A 132 8.51 22.74 5.22
N GLY A 133 9.42 22.11 4.46
CA GLY A 133 10.82 21.89 4.78
C GLY A 133 11.32 20.52 4.31
N GLU A 134 12.61 20.28 4.50
CA GLU A 134 13.30 19.09 3.99
C GLU A 134 14.42 18.63 4.93
N TYR A 135 14.93 17.41 4.70
CA TYR A 135 16.22 17.00 5.25
C TYR A 135 16.93 16.03 4.30
N VAL A 136 18.26 15.94 4.44
CA VAL A 136 19.06 14.93 3.76
C VAL A 136 19.23 13.72 4.68
N GLY A 137 18.73 12.57 4.25
CA GLY A 137 18.90 11.30 4.96
C GLY A 137 20.33 10.78 4.89
N LYS A 138 20.66 9.80 5.74
CA LYS A 138 22.02 9.20 5.84
C LYS A 138 22.60 8.72 4.51
N ASP A 139 21.75 8.29 3.58
CA ASP A 139 22.14 7.77 2.26
C ASP A 139 22.32 8.89 1.20
N GLY A 140 22.32 10.17 1.62
CA GLY A 140 22.41 11.33 0.72
C GLY A 140 21.09 11.69 0.01
N VAL A 141 20.00 10.96 0.28
CA VAL A 141 18.68 11.19 -0.31
C VAL A 141 18.03 12.41 0.34
N LEU A 142 17.68 13.42 -0.46
CA LEU A 142 16.83 14.53 -0.04
C LEU A 142 15.39 14.04 0.13
N LEU A 143 14.78 14.36 1.27
CA LEU A 143 13.39 14.06 1.58
C LEU A 143 12.65 15.35 1.93
N ASN A 144 11.72 15.75 1.07
CA ASN A 144 10.76 16.82 1.33
C ASN A 144 9.78 16.34 2.40
N ILE A 145 9.28 17.27 3.22
CA ILE A 145 8.39 17.02 4.34
C ILE A 145 7.11 17.84 4.15
N SER A 146 5.97 17.28 4.55
CA SER A 146 4.73 18.01 4.76
C SER A 146 4.12 17.66 6.11
N ILE A 147 3.50 18.65 6.75
CA ILE A 147 2.60 18.43 7.90
C ILE A 147 1.21 18.18 7.32
N VAL A 148 0.74 16.94 7.40
CA VAL A 148 -0.65 16.59 7.01
C VAL A 148 -1.63 17.06 8.07
N ARG A 149 -1.21 16.99 9.34
CA ARG A 149 -2.01 17.41 10.48
C ARG A 149 -1.12 18.10 11.51
N TYR A 150 -1.36 19.40 11.70
CA TYR A 150 -0.78 20.20 12.76
C TYR A 150 -1.16 19.66 14.15
N PRO A 151 -0.40 19.99 15.22
CA PRO A 151 -0.67 19.53 16.59
C PRO A 151 -2.15 19.63 16.97
N SER A 152 -2.78 18.47 17.11
CA SER A 152 -4.23 18.31 17.24
C SER A 152 -4.58 17.89 18.67
N GLY A 153 -5.05 18.84 19.48
CA GLY A 153 -5.24 18.70 20.92
C GLY A 153 -6.47 17.87 21.32
N SER A 154 -6.25 16.76 22.01
CA SER A 154 -7.29 15.95 22.67
C SER A 154 -7.09 15.96 24.18
N ARG A 155 -8.10 15.57 24.97
CA ARG A 155 -8.10 15.69 26.43
C ARG A 155 -8.68 14.48 27.16
N LEU A 156 -7.90 13.92 28.08
CA LEU A 156 -8.29 12.90 29.05
C LEU A 156 -9.33 13.42 30.07
N SER A 157 -10.19 12.51 30.53
CA SER A 157 -11.19 12.75 31.56
C SER A 157 -10.54 13.02 32.91
N ARG A 158 -11.09 13.96 33.67
CA ARG A 158 -10.46 14.49 34.91
C ARG A 158 -10.45 13.54 36.11
N THR A 159 -11.10 12.38 36.01
CA THR A 159 -11.32 11.47 37.13
C THR A 159 -11.25 10.01 36.68
N PRO A 160 -10.48 9.14 37.37
CA PRO A 160 -9.51 9.47 38.42
C PRO A 160 -8.38 10.37 37.90
N ALA A 161 -7.80 11.17 38.80
CA ALA A 161 -6.56 11.91 38.55
C ALA A 161 -5.35 10.96 38.61
N GLY A 162 -4.25 11.29 37.93
CA GLY A 162 -3.05 10.44 37.90
C GLY A 162 -2.27 10.47 36.59
N GLU A 163 -1.35 9.50 36.44
CA GLU A 163 -0.50 9.34 35.26
C GLU A 163 -1.07 8.30 34.29
N PHE A 164 -1.27 8.72 33.04
CA PHE A 164 -1.94 7.92 32.01
C PHE A 164 -1.12 7.86 30.72
N SER A 165 -1.00 6.66 30.17
CA SER A 165 -0.21 6.39 28.97
C SER A 165 -1.09 6.48 27.72
N ILE A 166 -0.59 7.20 26.72
CA ILE A 166 -1.19 7.38 25.40
C ILE A 166 -0.19 6.85 24.39
N THR A 167 -0.64 5.98 23.48
CA THR A 167 0.18 5.44 22.39
C THR A 167 -0.47 5.73 21.06
N ALA A 168 0.28 6.33 20.14
CA ALA A 168 -0.13 6.54 18.75
C ALA A 168 0.79 5.75 17.82
N THR A 169 0.23 5.08 16.81
CA THR A 169 0.97 4.19 15.89
C THR A 169 0.48 4.34 14.46
N VAL A 170 1.39 4.46 13.50
CA VAL A 170 1.08 4.34 12.06
C VAL A 170 0.70 2.90 11.77
N THR A 171 -0.56 2.62 11.42
CA THR A 171 -1.07 1.27 11.17
C THR A 171 -1.33 0.98 9.69
N VAL A 172 -1.59 2.00 8.88
CA VAL A 172 -1.57 1.93 7.41
C VAL A 172 -0.66 3.04 6.87
N GLY A 173 0.12 2.72 5.84
CA GLY A 173 1.14 3.59 5.27
C GLY A 173 2.56 3.03 5.46
N ARG A 174 3.54 3.56 4.72
CA ARG A 174 4.95 3.19 4.89
C ARG A 174 5.56 4.04 6.00
N VAL A 175 6.39 3.44 6.87
CA VAL A 175 7.18 4.18 7.86
C VAL A 175 8.65 4.25 7.44
N TYR A 176 9.39 5.25 7.93
CA TYR A 176 10.81 5.39 7.61
C TYR A 176 11.64 4.21 8.17
N PRO A 177 12.54 3.60 7.38
CA PRO A 177 13.29 2.42 7.81
C PRO A 177 14.36 2.73 8.88
N GLY A 178 14.35 1.94 9.96
CA GLY A 178 15.45 1.88 10.93
C GLY A 178 15.46 2.96 12.01
N ALA A 179 16.67 3.25 12.52
CA ALA A 179 16.89 4.09 13.71
C ALA A 179 17.68 5.37 13.39
N ASP A 180 17.34 6.03 12.29
CA ASP A 180 17.92 7.33 11.96
C ASP A 180 17.35 8.45 12.86
N ALA A 181 18.21 9.01 13.72
CA ALA A 181 17.84 10.11 14.61
C ALA A 181 17.50 11.40 13.87
N VAL A 182 18.04 11.60 12.65
CA VAL A 182 17.70 12.75 11.81
C VAL A 182 16.29 12.58 11.28
N ALA A 183 15.99 11.43 10.65
CA ALA A 183 14.63 11.09 10.20
C ALA A 183 13.59 11.20 11.31
N ARG A 184 13.89 10.72 12.52
CA ARG A 184 12.99 10.84 13.69
C ARG A 184 12.73 12.29 14.13
N ARG A 185 13.67 13.21 13.92
CA ARG A 185 13.49 14.65 14.22
C ARG A 185 12.62 15.35 13.17
N TYR A 186 12.64 14.88 11.92
CA TYR A 186 12.00 15.56 10.80
C TYR A 186 10.65 14.94 10.39
N ILE A 187 10.56 13.62 10.30
CA ILE A 187 9.33 12.86 9.95
C ILE A 187 8.55 12.46 11.21
N GLY A 188 9.25 12.15 12.31
CA GLY A 188 8.66 11.62 13.53
C GLY A 188 8.86 10.11 13.67
N PHE A 189 7.96 9.47 14.42
CA PHE A 189 8.05 8.07 14.81
C PHE A 189 7.02 7.19 14.08
N PRO A 190 7.28 5.87 13.91
CA PRO A 190 6.26 4.91 13.48
C PRO A 190 5.26 4.59 14.59
N THR A 191 5.71 4.62 15.84
CA THR A 191 4.91 4.46 17.05
C THR A 191 5.57 5.27 18.16
N GLN A 192 4.76 5.92 19.00
CA GLN A 192 5.24 6.69 20.14
C GLN A 192 4.24 6.57 21.29
N THR A 193 4.78 6.41 22.50
CA THR A 193 4.01 6.47 23.75
C THR A 193 4.45 7.70 24.55
N VAL A 194 3.51 8.40 25.18
CA VAL A 194 3.77 9.45 26.18
C VAL A 194 2.95 9.19 27.44
N THR A 195 3.41 9.73 28.56
CA THR A 195 2.63 9.83 29.81
C THR A 195 2.06 11.25 29.92
N VAL A 196 0.78 11.33 30.27
CA VAL A 196 0.04 12.58 30.55
C VAL A 196 -0.43 12.54 31.99
N VAL A 197 -0.29 13.66 32.70
CA VAL A 197 -0.80 13.84 34.06
C VAL A 197 -2.17 14.51 33.99
N VAL A 198 -3.15 13.97 34.71
CA VAL A 198 -4.51 14.49 34.91
C VAL A 198 -4.66 15.01 36.34
#